data_AF-A0A8T3TN60-F1
#
_entry.id   AF-A0A8T3TN60-F1
#
_cell.length_a   1.000
_cell.length_b   1.000
_cell.length_c   1.000
_cell.angle_alpha   90.00
_cell.angle_beta   90.00
_cell.angle_gamma   90.00
#
_symmetry.space_group_name_H-M   'P 1'
#
loop_
_entity.id
_entity.type
_entity.pdbx_description
1 polymer ?
#
loop_
_entity_poly.entity_id
_entity_poly.type
_entity_poly.pdbx_seq_one_letter_code
_entity_poly.pdbx_strand_id
1 'polypeptide(L)'
;VDTILREAWQRGIVLAGGSAGGLCWFECGVTDSFGPLAPLNDGLGLLPGSHCPHYDSEPERRPTYERLIKGGFPAGYAADDGAVLLFRDRQLAEVVTVREAAHGYRVECGDGRVEETVLPSRLLV
;
A
#
# COMPACT_ATOMS: atom_id res chain seq x y z
N VAL A 1 -10.51 -1.33 18.87
CA VAL A 1 -10.87 -0.50 17.69
C VAL A 1 -10.94 -1.36 16.44
N ASP A 2 -9.98 -2.25 16.25
CA ASP A 2 -9.84 -3.20 15.14
C ASP A 2 -11.12 -4.00 14.84
N THR A 3 -11.76 -4.55 15.89
CA THR A 3 -13.03 -5.28 15.76
C THR A 3 -14.12 -4.42 15.14
N ILE A 4 -14.26 -3.17 15.59
CA ILE A 4 -15.29 -2.25 15.10
C ILE A 4 -15.01 -1.86 13.65
N LEU A 5 -13.75 -1.64 13.28
CA LEU A 5 -13.37 -1.35 11.89
C LEU A 5 -13.69 -2.53 10.97
N ARG A 6 -13.39 -3.77 11.41
CA ARG A 6 -13.74 -4.98 10.67
C ARG A 6 -15.25 -5.16 10.51
N GLU A 7 -16.01 -4.93 11.58
CA GLU A 7 -17.48 -4.97 11.53
C GLU A 7 -18.05 -3.90 10.58
N ALA A 8 -17.50 -2.69 10.60
CA ALA A 8 -17.90 -1.62 9.69
C ALA A 8 -17.66 -2.02 8.22
N TRP A 9 -16.47 -2.54 7.91
CA TRP A 9 -16.14 -3.03 6.58
C TRP A 9 -17.08 -4.16 6.13
N GLN A 10 -17.34 -5.15 7.00
CA GLN A 10 -18.27 -6.26 6.71
C GLN A 10 -19.72 -5.79 6.49
N ARG A 11 -20.10 -4.62 7.01
CA ARG A 11 -21.41 -3.99 6.77
C ARG A 11 -21.45 -3.13 5.50
N GLY A 12 -20.37 -3.11 4.71
CA GLY A 12 -20.27 -2.33 3.48
C GLY A 12 -19.97 -0.85 3.72
N ILE A 13 -19.52 -0.47 4.92
CA ILE A 13 -19.08 0.91 5.20
C ILE A 13 -17.71 1.11 4.55
N VAL A 14 -17.57 2.21 3.80
CA VAL A 14 -16.30 2.60 3.19
C VAL A 14 -15.32 3.03 4.29
N LEU A 15 -14.15 2.39 4.33
CA LEU A 15 -13.03 2.77 5.16
C LEU A 15 -11.98 3.49 4.29
N ALA A 16 -11.38 4.53 4.85
CA ALA A 16 -10.34 5.30 4.16
C ALA A 16 -9.27 5.75 5.16
N GLY A 17 -8.03 5.83 4.67
CA GLY A 17 -6.90 6.36 5.42
C GLY A 17 -5.75 6.65 4.47
N GLY A 18 -4.98 7.70 4.77
CA GLY A 18 -3.75 8.04 4.07
C GLY A 18 -2.53 7.73 4.93
N SER A 19 -1.37 7.58 4.29
CA SER A 19 -0.10 7.29 5.00
C SER A 19 -0.22 6.03 5.88
N ALA A 20 0.12 6.10 7.16
CA ALA A 20 -0.05 5.02 8.14
C ALA A 20 -1.49 4.47 8.20
N GLY A 21 -2.49 5.33 7.98
CA GLY A 21 -3.89 4.93 7.93
C GLY A 21 -4.28 4.17 6.66
N GLY A 22 -3.52 4.30 5.56
CA GLY A 22 -3.69 3.45 4.38
C GLY A 22 -2.94 2.13 4.51
N LEU A 23 -1.75 2.18 5.13
CA LEU A 23 -0.92 1.02 5.42
C LEU A 23 -1.59 0.03 6.36
N CYS A 24 -2.27 0.50 7.41
CA CYS A 24 -2.81 -0.39 8.45
C CYS A 24 -3.88 -1.36 7.94
N TRP A 25 -4.49 -1.14 6.77
CA TRP A 25 -5.48 -2.06 6.21
C TRP A 25 -4.87 -3.37 5.70
N PHE A 26 -3.59 -3.37 5.37
CA PHE A 26 -2.87 -4.52 4.82
C PHE A 26 -2.40 -5.48 5.93
N GLU A 27 -1.91 -6.65 5.55
CA GLU A 27 -1.28 -7.60 6.50
C GLU A 27 0.05 -7.03 7.03
N CYS A 28 0.78 -6.32 6.18
CA CYS A 28 2.09 -5.75 6.52
C CYS A 28 2.37 -4.47 5.71
N GLY A 29 3.45 -3.76 6.01
CA GLY A 29 3.85 -2.58 5.24
C GLY A 29 5.18 -1.99 5.68
N VAL A 30 5.57 -0.87 5.08
CA VAL A 30 6.81 -0.17 5.39
C VAL A 30 6.52 1.09 6.21
N THR A 31 7.11 1.20 7.41
CA THR A 31 6.83 2.30 8.34
C THR A 31 8.07 2.79 9.06
N ASP A 32 8.06 4.07 9.39
CA ASP A 32 9.01 4.82 10.20
C ASP A 32 8.36 5.34 11.49
N SER A 33 7.13 4.91 11.80
CA SER A 33 6.38 5.36 12.99
C SER A 33 7.06 4.99 14.32
N PHE A 34 8.00 4.03 14.30
CA PHE A 34 8.67 3.51 15.49
C PHE A 34 10.20 3.66 15.43
N GLY A 35 10.72 4.51 14.52
CA GLY A 35 12.14 4.71 14.32
C GLY A 35 12.51 4.76 12.83
N PRO A 36 13.71 4.31 12.45
CA PRO A 36 14.07 4.21 11.04
C PRO A 36 13.09 3.33 10.26
N LEU A 37 13.01 3.58 8.96
CA LEU A 37 12.13 2.87 8.04
C LEU A 37 12.34 1.34 8.11
N ALA A 38 11.28 0.63 8.47
CA ALA A 38 11.31 -0.79 8.82
C ALA A 38 10.00 -1.50 8.40
N PRO A 39 9.99 -2.84 8.31
CA PRO A 39 8.77 -3.60 8.08
C PRO A 39 7.86 -3.57 9.32
N LEU A 40 6.58 -3.33 9.10
CA LEU A 40 5.48 -3.61 10.03
C LEU A 40 4.82 -4.92 9.59
N ASN A 41 4.63 -5.88 10.49
CA ASN A 41 4.13 -7.23 10.17
C ASN A 41 2.76 -7.54 10.81
N ASP A 42 2.15 -6.58 11.47
CA ASP A 42 0.95 -6.71 12.30
C ASP A 42 -0.11 -5.67 11.92
N GLY A 43 -0.32 -5.47 10.61
CA GLY A 43 -1.46 -4.69 10.13
C GLY A 43 -2.79 -5.40 10.40
N LEU A 44 -3.91 -4.70 10.15
CA LEU A 44 -5.26 -5.24 10.40
C LEU A 44 -5.60 -6.44 9.51
N GLY A 45 -4.88 -6.62 8.39
CA GLY A 45 -5.06 -7.77 7.49
C GLY A 45 -6.44 -7.82 6.86
N LEU A 46 -7.06 -6.67 6.58
CA LEU A 46 -8.28 -6.63 5.75
C LEU A 46 -7.91 -6.87 4.28
N LEU A 47 -6.80 -6.28 3.84
CA LEU A 47 -6.22 -6.46 2.52
C LEU A 47 -5.00 -7.39 2.60
N PRO A 48 -4.84 -8.35 1.67
CA PRO A 48 -3.69 -9.24 1.66
C PRO A 48 -2.42 -8.52 1.19
N GLY A 49 -1.26 -9.02 1.61
CA GLY A 49 0.04 -8.53 1.16
C GLY A 49 0.50 -7.28 1.91
N SER A 50 1.35 -6.50 1.26
CA SER A 50 2.01 -5.34 1.86
C SER A 50 1.64 -4.00 1.23
N HIS A 51 1.90 -2.91 1.97
CA HIS A 51 1.76 -1.55 1.45
C HIS A 51 2.93 -0.61 1.78
N CYS A 52 3.30 0.24 0.81
CA CYS A 52 4.28 1.31 0.97
C CYS A 52 3.70 2.66 0.47
N PRO A 53 3.29 3.57 1.37
CA PRO A 53 2.85 4.91 0.99
C PRO A 53 4.05 5.83 0.68
N HIS A 54 3.82 7.06 0.21
CA HIS A 54 4.85 8.10 -0.02
C HIS A 54 5.99 7.64 -0.94
N TYR A 55 5.64 6.85 -1.95
CA TYR A 55 6.62 6.09 -2.73
C TYR A 55 7.50 6.94 -3.65
N ASP A 56 7.05 8.14 -4.01
CA ASP A 56 7.77 9.16 -4.78
C ASP A 56 8.49 10.19 -3.91
N SER A 57 7.87 10.57 -2.79
CA SER A 57 8.26 11.75 -2.01
C SER A 57 9.27 11.46 -0.89
N GLU A 58 9.35 10.21 -0.44
CA GLU A 58 10.31 9.77 0.58
C GLU A 58 11.37 8.84 -0.02
N PRO A 59 12.59 9.33 -0.33
CA PRO A 59 13.57 8.63 -1.17
C PRO A 59 13.97 7.24 -0.68
N GLU A 60 13.92 6.99 0.63
CA GLU A 60 14.30 5.71 1.22
C GLU A 60 13.18 4.66 1.16
N ARG A 61 11.94 5.05 0.85
CA ARG A 61 10.78 4.13 0.86
C ARG A 61 10.83 3.11 -0.27
N ARG A 62 11.04 3.57 -1.50
CA ARG A 62 11.20 2.71 -2.67
C ARG A 62 12.32 1.66 -2.51
N PRO A 63 13.59 2.05 -2.28
CA PRO A 63 14.67 1.08 -2.14
C PRO A 63 14.52 0.17 -0.90
N THR A 64 13.89 0.65 0.17
CA THR A 64 13.61 -0.19 1.34
C THR A 64 12.54 -1.23 1.06
N TYR A 65 11.47 -0.83 0.40
CA TYR A 65 10.40 -1.75 0.04
C TYR A 65 10.89 -2.83 -0.93
N GLU A 66 11.62 -2.46 -1.98
CA GLU A 66 12.24 -3.41 -2.90
C GLU A 66 13.16 -4.40 -2.17
N ARG A 67 14.02 -3.91 -1.26
CA ARG A 67 14.91 -4.76 -0.46
C ARG A 67 14.14 -5.75 0.41
N LEU A 68 13.05 -5.31 1.04
CA LEU A 68 12.19 -6.18 1.84
C LEU A 68 11.52 -7.25 0.97
N ILE A 69 10.91 -6.85 -0.15
CA ILE A 69 10.25 -7.75 -1.10
C ILE A 69 11.24 -8.80 -1.64
N LYS A 70 12.46 -8.38 -2.00
CA LYS A 70 13.54 -9.30 -2.39
C LYS A 70 13.94 -10.27 -1.28
N GLY A 71 13.84 -9.83 -0.02
CA GLY A 71 14.12 -10.63 1.18
C GLY A 71 12.97 -11.56 1.61
N GLY A 72 11.87 -11.63 0.86
CA GLY A 72 10.72 -12.49 1.16
C GLY A 72 9.56 -11.78 1.87
N PHE A 73 9.58 -10.46 1.97
CA PHE A 73 8.41 -9.70 2.41
C PHE A 73 7.24 -9.90 1.42
N PRO A 74 5.97 -9.99 1.87
CA PRO A 74 4.85 -10.25 0.98
C PRO A 74 4.75 -9.23 -0.15
N ALA A 75 4.48 -9.68 -1.37
CA ALA A 75 4.16 -8.80 -2.49
C ALA A 75 2.99 -7.86 -2.15
N GLY A 76 2.93 -6.69 -2.78
CA GLY A 76 1.99 -5.69 -2.36
C GLY A 76 1.89 -4.48 -3.27
N TYR A 77 1.38 -3.39 -2.71
CA TYR A 77 1.10 -2.17 -3.45
C TYR A 77 1.88 -0.98 -2.91
N ALA A 78 2.40 -0.14 -3.79
CA ALA A 78 2.93 1.16 -3.39
C ALA A 78 2.09 2.29 -3.98
N ALA A 79 2.08 3.43 -3.32
CA ALA A 79 1.35 4.61 -3.78
C ALA A 79 2.19 5.87 -3.59
N ASP A 80 2.27 6.66 -4.65
CA ASP A 80 2.82 8.01 -4.58
C ASP A 80 1.89 8.93 -3.80
N ASP A 81 2.43 10.08 -3.41
CA ASP A 81 1.60 11.14 -2.88
C ASP A 81 0.59 11.61 -3.93
N GLY A 82 -0.68 11.62 -3.52
CA GLY A 82 -1.78 11.96 -4.41
C GLY A 82 -2.27 10.81 -5.29
N ALA A 83 -1.79 9.59 -5.09
CA ALA A 83 -2.41 8.37 -5.59
C ALA A 83 -3.25 7.70 -4.49
N VAL A 84 -4.42 7.19 -4.88
CA VAL A 84 -5.35 6.45 -4.02
C VAL A 84 -5.61 5.09 -4.63
N LEU A 85 -5.39 4.04 -3.83
CA LEU A 85 -5.72 2.66 -4.20
C LEU A 85 -7.13 2.34 -3.71
N LEU A 86 -8.10 2.24 -4.62
CA LEU A 86 -9.46 1.86 -4.28
C LEU A 86 -9.60 0.34 -4.34
N PHE A 87 -9.91 -0.27 -3.20
CA PHE A 87 -10.25 -1.68 -3.10
C PHE A 87 -11.77 -1.87 -3.00
N ARG A 88 -12.29 -2.88 -3.71
CA ARG A 88 -13.63 -3.43 -3.48
C ARG A 88 -13.44 -4.83 -2.92
N ASP A 89 -13.99 -5.05 -1.74
CA ASP A 89 -13.67 -6.20 -0.90
C ASP A 89 -12.15 -6.30 -0.67
N ARG A 90 -11.49 -7.26 -1.32
CA ARG A 90 -10.05 -7.50 -1.21
C ARG A 90 -9.31 -7.37 -2.53
N GLN A 91 -9.98 -6.84 -3.56
CA GLN A 91 -9.43 -6.70 -4.91
C GLN A 91 -9.25 -5.22 -5.24
N LEU A 92 -8.09 -4.88 -5.81
CA LEU A 92 -7.86 -3.54 -6.33
C LEU A 92 -8.84 -3.30 -7.48
N ALA A 93 -9.71 -2.31 -7.32
CA ALA A 93 -10.71 -1.95 -8.31
C ALA A 93 -10.22 -0.81 -9.21
N GLU A 94 -9.52 0.18 -8.64
CA GLU A 94 -9.07 1.36 -9.37
C GLU A 94 -7.88 2.02 -8.66
N VAL A 95 -7.00 2.66 -9.43
CA VAL A 95 -6.08 3.68 -8.91
C VAL A 95 -6.57 5.05 -9.36
N VAL A 96 -6.74 5.96 -8.41
CA VAL A 96 -7.24 7.30 -8.66
C VAL A 96 -6.16 8.30 -8.25
N THR A 97 -5.87 9.29 -9.10
CA THR A 97 -4.79 10.26 -8.84
C THR A 97 -5.33 11.68 -8.84
N VAL A 98 -4.72 12.57 -8.07
CA VAL A 98 -5.01 14.02 -8.09
C VAL A 98 -3.92 14.84 -8.80
N ARG A 99 -2.87 14.16 -9.27
CA ARG A 99 -1.73 14.70 -10.02
C ARG A 99 -1.42 13.77 -11.17
N GLU A 100 -1.09 14.33 -12.34
CA GLU A 100 -0.75 13.54 -13.54
C GLU A 100 0.47 12.64 -13.32
N ALA A 101 1.45 13.11 -12.54
CA ALA A 101 2.70 12.40 -12.28
C ALA A 101 2.63 11.39 -11.11
N ALA A 102 1.49 11.30 -10.41
CA ALA A 102 1.34 10.36 -9.30
C ALA A 102 0.86 9.00 -9.81
N HIS A 103 1.38 7.93 -9.23
CA HIS A 103 1.07 6.56 -9.63
C HIS A 103 0.79 5.64 -8.44
N GLY A 104 0.05 4.58 -8.73
CA GLY A 104 0.02 3.38 -7.90
C GLY A 104 0.87 2.29 -8.55
N TYR A 105 1.45 1.41 -7.75
CA TYR A 105 2.32 0.34 -8.21
C TYR A 105 1.89 -0.99 -7.62
N ARG A 106 2.09 -2.05 -8.39
CA ARG A 106 2.21 -3.41 -7.90
C ARG A 106 3.70 -3.75 -7.79
N VAL A 107 4.14 -4.23 -6.63
CA VAL A 107 5.54 -4.59 -6.37
C VAL A 107 5.60 -6.03 -5.92
N GLU A 108 6.38 -6.85 -6.64
CA GLU A 108 6.51 -8.28 -6.41
C GLU A 108 7.92 -8.79 -6.70
N CYS A 109 8.24 -10.02 -6.30
CA CYS A 109 9.54 -10.64 -6.55
C CYS A 109 9.35 -11.89 -7.41
N GLY A 110 9.92 -11.90 -8.61
CA GLY A 110 9.97 -13.04 -9.53
C GLY A 110 11.43 -13.37 -9.87
N ASP A 111 11.81 -14.65 -9.87
CA ASP A 111 13.17 -15.10 -10.23
C ASP A 111 14.32 -14.36 -9.49
N GLY A 112 14.07 -13.97 -8.23
CA GLY A 112 15.05 -13.26 -7.40
C GLY A 112 15.22 -11.77 -7.74
N ARG A 113 14.34 -11.21 -8.57
CA ARG A 113 14.30 -9.78 -8.95
C ARG A 113 13.00 -9.15 -8.50
N VAL A 114 13.09 -7.93 -8.02
CA VAL A 114 11.90 -7.12 -7.74
C VAL A 114 11.39 -6.54 -9.05
N GLU A 115 10.10 -6.70 -9.28
CA GLU A 115 9.38 -6.15 -10.41
C GLU A 115 8.38 -5.10 -9.90
N GLU A 116 8.44 -3.92 -10.49
CA GLU A 116 7.52 -2.82 -10.22
C GLU A 116 6.65 -2.58 -11.45
N THR A 117 5.35 -2.78 -11.32
CA THR A 117 4.38 -2.51 -12.39
C THR A 117 3.58 -1.27 -12.03
N VAL A 118 3.69 -0.22 -12.86
CA VAL A 118 2.82 0.96 -12.77
C VAL A 118 1.38 0.53 -13.09
N LEU A 119 0.46 0.89 -12.22
CA LEU A 119 -0.95 0.55 -12.36
C LEU A 119 -1.68 1.62 -13.18
N PRO A 120 -2.60 1.23 -14.09
CA PRO A 120 -3.46 2.18 -14.78
C PRO A 120 -4.24 3.04 -13.78
N SER A 121 -4.17 4.36 -13.97
CA SER A 121 -4.78 5.33 -13.07
C SER A 121 -5.72 6.29 -13.78
N ARG A 122 -6.78 6.70 -13.09
CA ARG A 122 -7.67 7.78 -13.53
C ARG A 122 -7.36 9.06 -12.76
N LEU A 123 -7.05 10.12 -13.49
CA LEU A 123 -6.92 11.47 -12.92
C LEU A 123 -8.29 12.01 -12.50
N LEU A 124 -8.38 12.54 -11.28
CA LEU A 124 -9.51 13.34 -10.83
C LEU A 124 -9.37 14.75 -11.39
N VAL A 125 -10.29 15.07 -12.31
CA VAL A 125 -10.47 16.39 -12.91
C VAL A 125 -11.54 17.19 -12.17
#